data_AF-W9XUU3-F1
#
_entry.id   AF-W9XUU3-F1
#
_cell.length_a   1.000
_cell.length_b   1.000
_cell.length_c   1.000
_cell.angle_alpha   90.00
_cell.angle_beta   90.00
_cell.angle_gamma   90.00
#
_symmetry.space_group_name_H-M   'P 1'
#
loop_
_entity.id
_entity.type
_entity.pdbx_description
1 polymer ?
#
loop_
_entity_poly.entity_id
_entity_poly.type
_entity_poly.pdbx_seq_one_letter_code
_entity_poly.pdbx_strand_id
1 'polypeptide(L)'
;MQRVSVSVRPLLRATASAGRPHVCLPPSRAFGTSPSWSAVDHRRAAGKLQIVTIDDKLAQFNLDEMIDTRQVRVKTADGKISSPIDLRQVLKSIDRTTSHVLQLSKSGEHEFAIVQVVERANLIKQIKEKETAQRRVQHAQKEKRPKQIELNWAISSNDLQLKLRQMEDFLRKGKKVELLLASKRRQRKASTEEAEALLKTLREKIQEVGAAEISPMEGAILRQATMTVKIS
;
A
#
# COMPACT_ATOMS: atom_id res chain seq x y z
N MET A 1 -32.92 110.27 -3.00
CA MET A 1 -32.19 109.26 -3.79
C MET A 1 -32.62 107.88 -3.30
N GLN A 2 -32.98 106.98 -4.24
CA GLN A 2 -33.16 105.52 -4.14
C GLN A 2 -33.74 104.94 -2.80
N ARG A 3 -34.99 104.45 -2.80
CA ARG A 3 -35.38 103.03 -3.04
C ARG A 3 -34.69 102.08 -2.04
N VAL A 4 -35.32 101.21 -1.25
CA VAL A 4 -36.58 100.47 -1.38
C VAL A 4 -36.96 99.96 0.01
N SER A 5 -38.26 100.00 0.29
CA SER A 5 -38.95 99.37 1.41
C SER A 5 -38.96 97.85 1.27
N VAL A 6 -38.52 97.13 2.31
CA VAL A 6 -38.66 95.67 2.41
C VAL A 6 -39.85 95.37 3.32
N SER A 7 -40.91 94.81 2.74
CA SER A 7 -42.11 94.40 3.46
C SER A 7 -41.94 93.01 4.07
N VAL A 8 -42.35 92.90 5.31
CA VAL A 8 -42.48 91.66 6.06
C VAL A 8 -43.82 91.02 5.72
N ARG A 9 -43.84 89.72 5.40
CA ARG A 9 -45.00 88.85 5.64
C ARG A 9 -44.55 87.45 6.05
N PRO A 10 -45.10 86.89 7.15
CA PRO A 10 -44.87 85.52 7.54
C PRO A 10 -45.80 84.59 6.76
N LEU A 11 -45.30 83.43 6.34
CA LEU A 11 -46.12 82.38 5.76
C LEU A 11 -45.96 81.07 6.53
N LEU A 12 -47.10 80.75 7.15
CA LEU A 12 -47.63 79.52 7.70
C LEU A 12 -46.86 78.21 7.45
N ARG A 13 -46.73 77.49 8.57
CA ARG A 13 -46.31 76.11 8.75
C ARG A 13 -47.25 75.15 7.99
N ALA A 14 -46.72 74.49 6.97
CA ALA A 14 -47.36 73.33 6.36
C ALA A 14 -46.64 72.06 6.84
N THR A 15 -47.40 71.16 7.47
CA THR A 15 -46.98 69.83 7.90
C THR A 15 -46.81 68.93 6.68
N ALA A 16 -45.58 68.55 6.36
CA ALA A 16 -45.29 67.55 5.34
C ALA A 16 -45.47 66.12 5.89
N SER A 17 -46.07 65.26 5.07
CA SER A 17 -46.44 63.87 5.37
C SER A 17 -45.22 62.98 5.65
N ALA A 18 -45.37 62.08 6.62
CA ALA A 18 -44.41 61.03 6.97
C ALA A 18 -44.11 60.11 5.76
N GLY A 19 -42.94 60.28 5.16
CA GLY A 19 -42.35 59.31 4.24
C GLY A 19 -41.81 58.11 5.01
N ARG A 20 -42.20 56.91 4.59
CA ARG A 20 -41.73 55.63 5.15
C ARG A 20 -40.19 55.55 5.09
N PRO A 21 -39.50 55.04 6.12
CA PRO A 21 -38.08 54.83 6.05
C PRO A 21 -37.78 53.76 4.99
N HIS A 22 -36.95 54.12 4.00
CA HIS A 22 -36.31 53.15 3.12
C HIS A 22 -35.43 52.25 3.98
N VAL A 23 -35.87 51.02 4.21
CA VAL A 23 -35.03 49.97 4.80
C VAL A 23 -33.95 49.65 3.76
N CYS A 24 -32.75 50.15 3.99
CA CYS A 24 -31.57 49.78 3.23
C CYS A 24 -31.21 48.34 3.63
N LEU A 25 -31.69 47.36 2.86
CA LEU A 25 -31.25 45.98 3.01
C LEU A 25 -29.74 45.93 2.68
N PRO A 26 -28.90 45.36 3.55
CA PRO A 26 -27.50 45.17 3.21
C PRO A 26 -27.40 44.27 1.97
N PRO A 27 -26.42 44.47 1.08
CA PRO A 27 -26.20 43.57 -0.03
C PRO A 27 -26.04 42.16 0.53
N SER A 28 -26.83 41.22 -0.01
CA SER A 28 -26.71 39.80 0.26
C SER A 28 -25.24 39.42 0.14
N ARG A 29 -24.59 39.18 1.26
CA ARG A 29 -23.34 38.42 1.29
C ARG A 29 -23.75 37.03 0.84
N ALA A 30 -23.68 36.79 -0.47
CA ALA A 30 -23.51 35.45 -0.98
C ALA A 30 -22.28 34.92 -0.25
N PHE A 31 -22.50 34.07 0.76
CA PHE A 31 -21.48 33.13 1.17
C PHE A 31 -21.19 32.34 -0.09
N GLY A 32 -20.16 32.79 -0.82
CA GLY A 32 -19.55 31.97 -1.85
C GLY A 32 -19.30 30.65 -1.17
N THR A 33 -19.98 29.61 -1.63
CA THR A 33 -19.63 28.24 -1.31
C THR A 33 -18.17 28.15 -1.66
N SER A 34 -17.31 28.24 -0.63
CA SER A 34 -15.91 27.88 -0.77
C SER A 34 -15.96 26.53 -1.49
N PRO A 35 -15.32 26.37 -2.66
CA PRO A 35 -15.25 25.05 -3.27
C PRO A 35 -14.65 24.21 -2.16
N SER A 36 -15.44 23.27 -1.64
CA SER A 36 -15.03 22.41 -0.55
C SER A 36 -13.68 21.90 -0.99
N TRP A 37 -12.62 22.35 -0.33
CA TRP A 37 -11.28 21.89 -0.59
C TRP A 37 -11.42 20.40 -0.67
N SER A 38 -11.20 19.87 -1.88
CA SER A 38 -11.47 18.50 -2.19
C SER A 38 -10.80 17.73 -1.07
N ALA A 39 -11.61 17.16 -0.17
CA ALA A 39 -11.11 16.21 0.78
C ALA A 39 -10.69 15.09 -0.15
N VAL A 40 -9.41 15.13 -0.55
CA VAL A 40 -8.79 14.07 -1.32
C VAL A 40 -8.89 12.93 -0.34
N ASP A 41 -9.91 12.12 -0.52
CA ASP A 41 -10.20 11.00 0.35
C ASP A 41 -9.00 10.07 0.15
N HIS A 42 -8.00 10.21 1.02
CA HIS A 42 -6.82 9.36 1.06
C HIS A 42 -7.19 7.95 1.56
N ARG A 43 -8.47 7.59 1.56
CA ARG A 43 -8.90 6.20 1.47
C ARG A 43 -8.25 5.61 0.23
N ARG A 44 -7.08 5.00 0.43
CA ARG A 44 -6.50 4.00 -0.47
C ARG A 44 -7.67 3.14 -0.90
N ALA A 45 -8.05 3.19 -2.17
CA ALA A 45 -9.06 2.32 -2.71
C ALA A 45 -8.62 0.90 -2.32
N ALA A 46 -9.32 0.29 -1.36
CA ALA A 46 -9.04 -1.07 -0.98
C ALA A 46 -9.28 -1.88 -2.26
N GLY A 47 -8.20 -2.38 -2.86
CA GLY A 47 -8.28 -3.18 -4.08
C GLY A 47 -9.36 -4.24 -3.88
N LYS A 48 -10.13 -4.55 -4.93
CA LYS A 48 -11.26 -5.48 -4.86
C LYS A 48 -10.83 -6.73 -4.09
N LEU A 49 -11.38 -6.91 -2.88
CA LEU A 49 -11.12 -8.10 -2.08
C LEU A 49 -11.83 -9.27 -2.78
N GLN A 50 -11.07 -10.16 -3.41
CA GLN A 50 -11.62 -11.42 -3.88
C GLN A 50 -11.71 -12.39 -2.71
N ILE A 51 -12.93 -12.70 -2.30
CA ILE A 51 -13.20 -13.74 -1.30
C ILE A 51 -13.02 -15.08 -2.02
N VAL A 52 -11.87 -15.71 -1.81
CA VAL A 52 -11.61 -17.07 -2.31
C VAL A 52 -12.16 -18.06 -1.29
N THR A 53 -13.17 -18.84 -1.68
CA THR A 53 -13.78 -19.86 -0.82
C THR A 53 -12.85 -21.07 -0.67
N ILE A 54 -13.17 -21.97 0.27
CA ILE A 54 -12.41 -23.22 0.43
C ILE A 54 -12.58 -24.09 -0.83
N ASP A 55 -13.78 -24.11 -1.40
CA ASP A 55 -14.08 -24.93 -2.57
C ASP A 55 -13.34 -24.42 -3.82
N ASP A 56 -13.18 -23.10 -3.99
CA ASP A 56 -12.33 -22.53 -5.05
C ASP A 56 -10.86 -22.98 -4.94
N LYS A 57 -10.37 -23.18 -3.72
CA LYS A 57 -9.00 -23.67 -3.47
C LYS A 57 -8.89 -25.17 -3.72
N LEU A 58 -9.94 -25.93 -3.42
CA LEU A 58 -10.00 -27.36 -3.73
C LEU A 58 -10.01 -27.59 -5.25
N ALA A 59 -10.68 -26.72 -6.02
CA ALA A 59 -10.70 -26.76 -7.48
C ALA A 59 -9.31 -26.57 -8.14
N GLN A 60 -8.27 -26.17 -7.38
CA GLN A 60 -6.89 -26.11 -7.88
C GLN A 60 -6.22 -27.49 -7.98
N PHE A 61 -6.78 -28.50 -7.31
CA PHE A 61 -6.31 -29.87 -7.37
C PHE A 61 -7.05 -30.62 -8.48
N ASN A 62 -6.36 -31.57 -9.13
CA ASN A 62 -7.02 -32.50 -10.06
C ASN A 62 -7.69 -33.60 -9.22
N LEU A 63 -8.99 -33.42 -8.96
CA LEU A 63 -9.81 -34.30 -8.14
C LEU A 63 -10.88 -35.00 -8.98
N ASP A 64 -11.21 -36.24 -8.59
CA ASP A 64 -12.37 -36.99 -9.05
C ASP A 64 -12.58 -36.97 -10.58
N GLU A 65 -13.65 -36.35 -11.07
CA GLU A 65 -14.00 -36.25 -12.49
C GLU A 65 -13.03 -35.39 -13.31
N MET A 66 -12.19 -34.56 -12.69
CA MET A 66 -11.14 -33.83 -13.41
C MET A 66 -9.98 -34.74 -13.84
N ILE A 67 -9.97 -36.00 -13.41
CA ILE A 67 -8.97 -36.99 -13.80
C ILE A 67 -9.41 -37.63 -15.13
N ASP A 68 -8.81 -37.18 -16.23
CA ASP A 68 -9.19 -37.59 -17.59
C ASP A 68 -8.87 -39.06 -17.96
N THR A 69 -8.17 -39.80 -17.09
CA THR A 69 -7.68 -41.15 -17.39
C THR A 69 -8.64 -42.24 -16.93
N ARG A 70 -8.92 -43.21 -17.81
CA ARG A 70 -9.79 -44.36 -17.48
C ARG A 70 -9.18 -45.31 -16.46
N GLN A 71 -7.90 -45.65 -16.61
CA GLN A 71 -7.18 -46.55 -15.72
C GLN A 71 -6.18 -45.78 -14.88
N VAL A 72 -6.17 -46.05 -13.58
CA VAL A 72 -5.34 -45.38 -12.58
C VAL A 72 -4.69 -46.41 -11.66
N ARG A 73 -3.56 -46.06 -11.06
CA ARG A 73 -2.94 -46.84 -9.98
C ARG A 73 -3.16 -46.13 -8.66
N VAL A 74 -3.72 -46.83 -7.67
CA VAL A 74 -4.00 -46.24 -6.35
C VAL A 74 -2.77 -46.38 -5.47
N LYS A 75 -2.35 -45.28 -4.87
CA LYS A 75 -1.32 -45.24 -3.83
C LYS A 75 -1.98 -45.46 -2.48
N THR A 76 -1.66 -46.58 -1.84
CA THR A 76 -2.11 -46.90 -0.47
C THR A 76 -1.35 -46.04 0.55
N ALA A 77 -1.88 -45.91 1.76
CA ALA A 77 -1.21 -45.23 2.88
C ALA A 77 0.21 -45.77 3.16
N ASP A 78 0.44 -47.06 2.92
CA ASP A 78 1.74 -47.72 3.06
C ASP A 78 2.78 -47.33 1.98
N GLY A 79 2.40 -46.46 1.03
CA GLY A 79 3.25 -46.04 -0.07
C GLY A 79 3.33 -47.04 -1.23
N LYS A 80 2.66 -48.19 -1.13
CA LYS A 80 2.54 -49.18 -2.20
C LYS A 80 1.60 -48.68 -3.31
N ILE A 81 1.94 -49.02 -4.55
CA ILE A 81 1.17 -48.67 -5.74
C ILE A 81 0.43 -49.93 -6.22
N SER A 82 -0.89 -49.84 -6.37
CA SER A 82 -1.71 -50.96 -6.83
C SER A 82 -1.49 -51.28 -8.32
N SER A 83 -2.00 -52.42 -8.77
CA SER A 83 -2.22 -52.68 -10.20
C SER A 83 -3.19 -51.63 -10.79
N PRO A 84 -3.22 -51.46 -12.12
CA PRO A 84 -4.18 -50.58 -12.78
C PRO A 84 -5.62 -50.99 -12.46
N ILE A 85 -6.44 -50.02 -12.01
CA ILE A 85 -7.86 -50.18 -11.66
C ILE A 85 -8.64 -49.11 -12.46
N ASP A 86 -9.90 -49.39 -12.82
CA ASP A 86 -10.76 -48.39 -13.47
C ASP A 86 -11.10 -47.27 -12.47
N LEU A 87 -10.88 -46.02 -12.86
CA LEU A 87 -11.17 -44.85 -12.02
C LEU A 87 -12.61 -44.85 -11.53
N ARG A 88 -13.56 -45.31 -12.37
CA ARG A 88 -14.98 -45.40 -11.98
C ARG A 88 -15.20 -46.36 -10.82
N GLN A 89 -14.42 -47.44 -10.74
CA GLN A 89 -14.51 -48.38 -9.63
C GLN A 89 -13.97 -47.76 -8.34
N VAL A 90 -12.87 -47.01 -8.42
CA VAL A 90 -12.31 -46.27 -7.29
C VAL A 90 -13.30 -45.23 -6.77
N LEU A 91 -13.87 -44.40 -7.65
CA LEU A 91 -14.84 -43.37 -7.29
C LEU A 91 -16.13 -43.94 -6.68
N LYS A 92 -16.56 -45.13 -7.10
CA LYS A 92 -17.71 -45.84 -6.51
C LYS A 92 -17.42 -46.42 -5.13
N SER A 93 -16.16 -46.71 -4.82
CA SER A 93 -15.76 -47.33 -3.55
C SER A 93 -15.61 -46.35 -2.39
N ILE A 94 -15.58 -45.04 -2.68
CA ILE A 94 -15.37 -43.99 -1.67
C ILE A 94 -16.67 -43.25 -1.35
N ASP A 95 -16.72 -42.69 -0.14
CA ASP A 95 -17.74 -41.72 0.21
C ASP A 95 -17.35 -40.34 -0.31
N ARG A 96 -18.07 -39.88 -1.33
CA ARG A 96 -17.84 -38.62 -2.05
C ARG A 96 -18.10 -37.37 -1.20
N THR A 97 -18.71 -37.52 -0.02
CA THR A 97 -18.95 -36.38 0.88
C THR A 97 -17.74 -36.08 1.77
N THR A 98 -16.97 -37.11 2.12
CA THR A 98 -15.83 -37.02 3.04
C THR A 98 -14.49 -37.15 2.33
N SER A 99 -14.45 -37.87 1.21
CA SER A 99 -13.22 -38.25 0.52
C SER A 99 -13.27 -37.93 -0.97
N HIS A 100 -12.09 -37.64 -1.52
CA HIS A 100 -11.86 -37.38 -2.94
C HIS A 100 -10.69 -38.22 -3.44
N VAL A 101 -10.69 -38.54 -4.72
CA VAL A 101 -9.55 -39.13 -5.43
C VAL A 101 -8.66 -38.01 -5.93
N LEU A 102 -7.47 -37.88 -5.37
CA LEU A 102 -6.47 -36.89 -5.78
C LEU A 102 -5.49 -37.50 -6.76
N GLN A 103 -5.31 -36.86 -7.92
CA GLN A 103 -4.24 -37.23 -8.83
C GLN A 103 -2.88 -36.69 -8.35
N LEU A 104 -1.93 -37.59 -8.14
CA LEU A 104 -0.56 -37.25 -7.73
C LEU A 104 0.38 -37.05 -8.93
N SER A 105 0.23 -37.87 -9.97
CA SER A 105 1.03 -37.80 -11.19
C SER A 105 0.20 -38.07 -12.44
N LYS A 106 0.65 -37.51 -13.57
CA LYS A 106 0.00 -37.67 -14.87
C LYS A 106 0.43 -38.97 -15.54
N SER A 107 -0.44 -39.52 -16.39
CA SER A 107 -0.18 -40.74 -17.17
C SER A 107 0.92 -40.62 -18.24
N GLY A 108 1.61 -39.47 -18.35
CA GLY A 108 2.81 -39.33 -19.19
C GLY A 108 4.11 -39.62 -18.44
N GLU A 109 4.11 -39.46 -17.11
CA GLU A 109 5.28 -39.71 -16.25
C GLU A 109 5.39 -41.20 -15.88
N HIS A 110 4.24 -41.88 -15.79
CA HIS A 110 4.13 -43.31 -15.63
C HIS A 110 3.14 -43.86 -16.66
N GLU A 111 3.16 -45.16 -16.90
CA GLU A 111 2.21 -45.84 -17.78
C GLU A 111 0.73 -45.52 -17.46
N PHE A 112 0.41 -45.28 -16.18
CA PHE A 112 -0.91 -44.86 -15.72
C PHE A 112 -0.80 -43.74 -14.68
N ALA A 113 -1.80 -42.87 -14.59
CA ALA A 113 -1.87 -41.85 -13.55
C ALA A 113 -1.89 -42.49 -12.16
N ILE A 114 -1.09 -41.95 -11.24
CA ILE A 114 -1.11 -42.37 -9.83
C ILE A 114 -2.09 -41.48 -9.09
N VAL A 115 -3.04 -42.10 -8.39
CA VAL A 115 -4.06 -41.43 -7.60
C VAL A 115 -3.98 -41.85 -6.14
N GLN A 116 -4.46 -41.00 -5.24
CA GLN A 116 -4.56 -41.29 -3.82
C GLN A 116 -5.94 -40.89 -3.31
N VAL A 117 -6.58 -41.76 -2.53
CA VAL A 117 -7.81 -41.40 -1.82
C VAL A 117 -7.44 -40.56 -0.62
N VAL A 118 -7.98 -39.35 -0.56
CA VAL A 118 -7.70 -38.36 0.49
C VAL A 118 -8.98 -37.79 1.03
N GLU A 119 -9.03 -37.59 2.34
CA GLU A 119 -10.16 -36.91 2.97
C GLU A 119 -10.15 -35.41 2.66
N ARG A 120 -11.33 -34.82 2.50
CA ARG A 120 -11.52 -33.38 2.31
C ARG A 120 -10.87 -32.56 3.43
N ALA A 121 -10.96 -33.03 4.67
CA ALA A 121 -10.33 -32.38 5.83
C ALA A 121 -8.80 -32.28 5.70
N ASN A 122 -8.16 -33.34 5.18
CA ASN A 122 -6.72 -33.39 4.97
C ASN A 122 -6.28 -32.43 3.85
N LEU A 123 -7.03 -32.34 2.75
CA LEU A 123 -6.80 -31.35 1.70
C LEU A 123 -6.89 -29.91 2.24
N ILE A 124 -7.93 -29.61 3.02
CA ILE A 124 -8.10 -28.29 3.64
C ILE A 124 -6.94 -27.96 4.57
N LYS A 125 -6.49 -28.92 5.38
CA LYS A 125 -5.33 -28.75 6.26
C LYS A 125 -4.07 -28.43 5.47
N GLN A 126 -3.79 -29.19 4.41
CA GLN A 126 -2.64 -28.95 3.53
C GLN A 126 -2.66 -27.56 2.88
N ILE A 127 -3.84 -27.11 2.40
CA ILE A 127 -4.01 -25.76 1.84
C ILE A 127 -3.66 -24.70 2.90
N LYS A 128 -4.22 -24.81 4.11
CA LYS A 128 -3.95 -23.86 5.20
C LYS A 128 -2.47 -23.85 5.59
N GLU A 129 -1.83 -25.00 5.68
CA GLU A 129 -0.40 -25.11 5.99
C GLU A 129 0.46 -24.44 4.91
N LYS A 130 0.19 -24.72 3.63
CA LYS A 130 0.86 -24.05 2.51
C LYS A 130 0.68 -22.54 2.56
N GLU A 131 -0.54 -22.05 2.81
CA GLU A 131 -0.81 -20.61 2.91
C GLU A 131 -0.08 -19.96 4.08
N THR A 132 -0.10 -20.58 5.26
CA THR A 132 0.62 -20.05 6.43
C THR A 132 2.12 -20.02 6.20
N ALA A 133 2.69 -21.07 5.59
CA ALA A 133 4.09 -21.11 5.20
C ALA A 133 4.43 -20.01 4.18
N GLN A 134 3.63 -19.85 3.14
CA GLN A 134 3.81 -18.78 2.14
C GLN A 134 3.72 -17.39 2.78
N ARG A 135 2.75 -17.15 3.67
CA ARG A 135 2.63 -15.88 4.40
C ARG A 135 3.85 -15.61 5.26
N ARG A 136 4.38 -16.62 5.96
CA ARG A 136 5.62 -16.50 6.76
C ARG A 136 6.81 -16.13 5.88
N VAL A 137 6.97 -16.80 4.73
CA VAL A 137 8.03 -16.50 3.77
C VAL A 137 7.89 -15.08 3.23
N GLN A 138 6.70 -14.68 2.79
CA GLN A 138 6.44 -13.32 2.30
C GLN A 138 6.68 -12.26 3.38
N HIS A 139 6.29 -12.53 4.63
CA HIS A 139 6.54 -11.64 5.76
C HIS A 139 8.06 -11.49 6.00
N ALA A 140 8.79 -12.60 6.10
CA ALA A 140 10.23 -12.58 6.28
C ALA A 140 10.95 -11.87 5.12
N GLN A 141 10.51 -12.08 3.88
CA GLN A 141 11.05 -11.34 2.72
C GLN A 141 10.77 -9.84 2.84
N LYS A 142 9.56 -9.43 3.22
CA LYS A 142 9.18 -8.03 3.44
C LYS A 142 9.98 -7.38 4.56
N GLU A 143 10.35 -8.15 5.58
CA GLU A 143 11.20 -7.67 6.68
C GLU A 143 12.66 -7.51 6.29
N LYS A 144 13.18 -8.40 5.43
CA LYS A 144 14.55 -8.34 4.89
C LYS A 144 14.74 -7.20 3.88
N ARG A 145 13.68 -6.73 3.21
CA ARG A 145 13.77 -5.63 2.24
C ARG A 145 14.25 -4.34 2.93
N PRO A 146 15.27 -3.65 2.37
CA PRO A 146 15.75 -2.41 2.94
C PRO A 146 14.65 -1.34 2.91
N LYS A 147 14.67 -0.47 3.92
CA LYS A 147 13.83 0.71 3.97
C LYS A 147 14.55 1.85 3.26
N GLN A 148 13.98 2.28 2.15
CA GLN A 148 14.50 3.40 1.40
C GLN A 148 14.03 4.73 2.03
N ILE A 149 14.97 5.63 2.30
CA ILE A 149 14.70 7.01 2.70
C ILE A 149 15.28 7.92 1.63
N GLU A 150 14.41 8.66 0.95
CA GLU A 150 14.81 9.64 -0.05
C GLU A 150 15.09 11.00 0.60
N LEU A 151 16.20 11.59 0.19
CA LEU A 151 16.75 12.87 0.62
C LEU A 151 17.08 13.71 -0.61
N ASN A 152 16.81 15.01 -0.55
CA ASN A 152 17.28 15.95 -1.55
C ASN A 152 18.64 16.50 -1.13
N TRP A 153 19.53 16.79 -2.09
CA TRP A 153 20.78 17.49 -1.81
C TRP A 153 20.56 18.86 -1.18
N ALA A 154 19.52 19.58 -1.61
CA ALA A 154 19.15 20.90 -1.07
C ALA A 154 18.03 20.81 -0.01
N ILE A 155 18.16 19.87 0.94
CA ILE A 155 17.19 19.68 2.04
C ILE A 155 17.30 20.79 3.10
N SER A 156 16.18 21.14 3.74
CA SER A 156 16.19 22.07 4.87
C SER A 156 16.60 21.36 6.17
N SER A 157 17.12 22.11 7.14
CA SER A 157 17.55 21.57 8.43
C SER A 157 16.44 20.81 9.17
N ASN A 158 15.21 21.35 9.15
CA ASN A 158 14.06 20.73 9.81
C ASN A 158 13.65 19.39 9.15
N ASP A 159 13.60 19.34 7.81
CA ASP A 159 13.27 18.09 7.11
C ASP A 159 14.38 17.05 7.27
N LEU A 160 15.64 17.47 7.27
CA LEU A 160 16.78 16.60 7.56
C LEU A 160 16.65 15.95 8.94
N GLN A 161 16.31 16.71 9.99
CA GLN A 161 16.11 16.17 11.33
C GLN A 161 15.00 15.12 11.38
N LEU A 162 13.89 15.32 10.67
CA LEU A 162 12.81 14.34 10.61
C LEU A 162 13.26 13.05 9.93
N LYS A 163 14.01 13.15 8.84
CA LYS A 163 14.56 12.01 8.09
C LYS A 163 15.60 11.23 8.90
N LEU A 164 16.45 11.93 9.65
CA LEU A 164 17.42 11.32 10.55
C LEU A 164 16.74 10.53 11.67
N ARG A 165 15.68 11.07 12.30
CA ARG A 165 14.87 10.34 13.28
C ARG A 165 14.22 9.11 12.67
N GLN A 166 13.68 9.23 11.46
CA GLN A 166 13.09 8.10 10.73
C GLN A 166 14.13 7.00 10.43
N MET A 167 15.34 7.40 10.04
CA MET A 167 16.46 6.48 9.82
C MET A 167 16.83 5.76 11.12
N GLU A 168 16.98 6.51 12.21
CA GLU A 168 17.27 5.97 13.54
C GLU A 168 16.20 4.96 13.98
N ASP A 169 14.92 5.27 13.81
CA ASP A 169 13.81 4.37 14.15
C ASP A 169 13.85 3.06 13.35
N PHE A 170 14.27 3.11 12.08
CA PHE A 170 14.42 1.91 11.25
C PHE A 170 15.63 1.08 11.68
N LEU A 171 16.77 1.72 11.95
CA LEU A 171 17.99 1.05 12.41
C LEU A 171 17.78 0.39 13.79
N ARG A 172 17.14 1.08 14.73
CA ARG A 172 16.77 0.53 16.06
C ARG A 172 15.85 -0.68 15.96
N LYS A 173 15.02 -0.77 14.91
CA LYS A 173 14.17 -1.94 14.60
C LYS A 173 14.93 -3.06 13.87
N GLY A 174 16.26 -2.95 13.72
CA GLY A 174 17.10 -3.92 13.01
C GLY A 174 16.87 -3.95 11.49
N LYS A 175 16.24 -2.91 10.92
CA LYS A 175 16.03 -2.81 9.46
C LYS A 175 17.31 -2.33 8.81
N LYS A 176 17.57 -2.81 7.59
CA LYS A 176 18.54 -2.18 6.69
C LYS A 176 17.93 -0.89 6.13
N VAL A 177 18.69 0.18 6.05
CA VAL A 177 18.23 1.47 5.52
C VAL A 177 19.06 1.81 4.28
N GLU A 178 18.38 2.19 3.21
CA GLU A 178 18.98 2.67 1.96
C GLU A 178 18.66 4.16 1.82
N LEU A 179 19.68 5.01 1.87
CA LEU A 179 19.53 6.45 1.72
C LEU A 179 19.75 6.80 0.25
N LEU A 180 18.71 7.33 -0.39
CA LEU A 180 18.78 7.81 -1.77
C LEU A 180 18.87 9.34 -1.76
N LEU A 181 20.01 9.87 -2.17
CA LEU A 181 20.27 11.29 -2.32
C LEU A 181 20.08 11.69 -3.79
N ALA A 182 19.07 12.50 -4.09
CA ALA A 182 18.76 12.87 -5.47
C ALA A 182 18.42 14.36 -5.60
N SER A 183 18.89 14.97 -6.69
CA SER A 183 18.47 16.34 -7.05
C SER A 183 17.08 16.32 -7.69
N LYS A 184 16.21 17.26 -7.32
CA LYS A 184 14.90 17.41 -7.98
C LYS A 184 14.99 18.41 -9.14
N ARG A 185 14.51 18.01 -10.33
CA ARG A 185 14.66 18.77 -11.59
C ARG A 185 14.23 20.25 -11.54
N ARG A 186 13.22 20.60 -10.73
CA ARG A 186 12.62 21.96 -10.64
C ARG A 186 12.87 22.67 -9.31
N GLN A 187 13.71 22.13 -8.43
CA GLN A 187 14.03 22.78 -7.15
C GLN A 187 15.44 23.35 -7.15
N ARG A 188 15.76 24.12 -6.10
CA ARG A 188 17.11 24.62 -5.83
C ARG A 188 18.12 23.48 -5.93
N LYS A 189 19.20 23.73 -6.68
CA LYS A 189 20.36 22.85 -6.73
C LYS A 189 21.24 23.18 -5.53
N ALA A 190 21.75 22.16 -4.87
CA ALA A 190 22.71 22.33 -3.79
C ALA A 190 24.07 22.76 -4.35
N SER A 191 24.85 23.48 -3.56
CA SER A 191 26.29 23.64 -3.83
C SER A 191 27.04 22.36 -3.45
N THR A 192 28.28 22.22 -3.91
CA THR A 192 29.17 21.12 -3.49
C THR A 192 29.39 21.12 -1.98
N GLU A 193 29.60 22.30 -1.39
CA GLU A 193 29.78 22.48 0.06
C GLU A 193 28.55 22.04 0.86
N GLU A 194 27.35 22.40 0.41
CA GLU A 194 26.09 21.96 1.05
C GLU A 194 25.94 20.43 1.00
N ALA A 195 26.28 19.81 -0.13
CA ALA A 195 26.22 18.37 -0.29
C ALA A 195 27.23 17.63 0.59
N GLU A 196 28.46 18.14 0.72
CA GLU A 196 29.49 17.58 1.59
C GLU A 196 29.12 17.72 3.08
N ALA A 197 28.59 18.88 3.48
CA ALA A 197 28.12 19.10 4.85
C ALA A 197 26.98 18.13 5.22
N LEU A 198 26.07 17.86 4.27
CA LEU A 198 25.00 16.90 4.45
C LEU A 198 25.54 15.48 4.64
N LEU A 199 26.49 15.05 3.80
CA LEU A 199 27.11 13.72 3.92
C LEU A 199 27.84 13.55 5.24
N LYS A 200 28.54 14.59 5.70
CA LYS A 200 29.20 14.60 7.02
C LYS A 200 28.18 14.41 8.15
N THR A 201 27.11 15.19 8.13
CA THR A 201 26.02 15.09 9.13
C THR A 201 25.37 13.70 9.14
N LEU A 202 25.16 13.09 7.96
CA LEU A 202 24.63 11.73 7.87
C LEU A 202 25.58 10.72 8.52
N ARG A 203 26.87 10.78 8.19
CA ARG A 203 27.89 9.86 8.72
C ARG A 203 28.05 9.97 10.24
N GLU A 204 28.07 11.18 10.76
CA GLU A 204 28.10 11.43 12.21
C GLU A 204 26.88 10.80 12.89
N LYS A 205 25.68 11.00 12.33
CA LYS A 205 24.46 10.41 12.92
C LYS A 205 24.42 8.89 12.82
N ILE A 206 24.94 8.32 11.74
CA ILE A 206 25.07 6.87 11.55
C ILE A 206 25.99 6.27 12.62
N GLN A 207 27.14 6.91 12.86
CA GLN A 207 28.08 6.49 13.91
C GLN A 207 27.48 6.61 15.31
N GLU A 208 26.75 7.70 15.60
CA GLU A 208 26.06 7.90 16.88
C GLU A 208 25.07 6.77 17.20
N VAL A 209 24.38 6.24 16.18
CA VAL A 209 23.42 5.14 16.32
C VAL A 209 24.10 3.76 16.37
N GLY A 210 25.43 3.69 16.21
CA GLY A 210 26.18 2.43 16.16
C GLY A 210 25.96 1.64 14.86
N ALA A 211 25.61 2.34 13.78
CA ALA A 211 25.46 1.75 12.46
C ALA A 211 26.72 1.94 11.60
N ALA A 212 26.90 1.04 10.64
CA ALA A 212 27.99 1.09 9.67
C ALA A 212 27.43 1.06 8.24
N GLU A 213 28.17 1.70 7.33
CA GLU A 213 27.94 1.60 5.89
C GLU A 213 28.28 0.15 5.45
N ILE A 214 27.32 -0.56 4.87
CA ILE A 214 27.53 -1.94 4.35
C ILE A 214 28.24 -1.89 2.99
N SER A 215 27.88 -0.89 2.18
CA SER A 215 28.40 -0.70 0.83
C SER A 215 28.93 0.72 0.70
N PRO A 216 30.01 0.93 -0.08
CA PRO A 216 30.46 2.27 -0.40
C PRO A 216 29.35 3.05 -1.10
N MET A 217 29.37 4.37 -0.95
CA MET A 217 28.41 5.24 -1.62
C MET A 217 28.51 5.08 -3.14
N GLU A 218 27.42 4.67 -3.77
CA GLU A 218 27.31 4.54 -5.23
C GLU A 218 26.75 5.82 -5.83
N GLY A 219 27.22 6.20 -7.01
CA GLY A 219 26.73 7.35 -7.77
C GLY A 219 27.59 8.60 -7.66
N ALA A 220 27.00 9.76 -7.92
CA ALA A 220 27.72 11.03 -8.04
C ALA A 220 27.05 12.12 -7.18
N ILE A 221 27.90 12.87 -6.47
CA ILE A 221 27.50 14.05 -5.68
C ILE A 221 26.78 15.05 -6.62
N LEU A 222 25.76 15.73 -6.10
CA LEU A 222 24.85 16.64 -6.83
C LEU A 222 23.95 15.99 -7.88
N ARG A 223 24.16 14.71 -8.22
CA ARG A 223 23.28 13.94 -9.11
C ARG A 223 22.41 13.00 -8.29
N GLN A 224 22.72 11.72 -8.34
CA GLN A 224 22.08 10.66 -7.59
C GLN A 224 23.19 9.88 -6.88
N ALA A 225 23.06 9.73 -5.57
CA ALA A 225 23.93 8.89 -4.77
C ALA A 225 23.10 8.00 -3.85
N THR A 226 23.57 6.79 -3.61
CA THR A 226 22.92 5.81 -2.74
C THR A 226 23.92 5.30 -1.71
N MET A 227 23.52 5.21 -0.45
CA MET A 227 24.30 4.55 0.60
C MET A 227 23.41 3.58 1.39
N THR A 228 23.96 2.42 1.75
CA THR A 228 23.22 1.41 2.53
C THR A 228 23.84 1.27 3.91
N VAL A 229 23.01 1.36 4.94
CA VAL A 229 23.41 1.41 6.34
C VAL A 229 22.68 0.34 7.15
N LYS A 230 23.37 -0.21 8.15
CA LYS A 230 22.79 -1.17 9.11
C LYS A 230 23.51 -1.06 10.45
N ILE A 231 22.78 -1.30 11.54
CA ILE A 231 23.39 -1.50 12.85
C ILE A 231 24.35 -2.69 12.80
N SER A 232 25.57 -2.50 13.31
CA SER A 232 26.61 -3.54 13.36
C SER A 232 26.31 -4.57 14.43
#